data_AF-A0A966GAJ6-F1
#
_entry.id   AF-A0A966GAJ6-F1
#
_cell.length_a   1.000
_cell.length_b   1.000
_cell.length_c   1.000
_cell.angle_alpha   90.00
_cell.angle_beta   90.00
_cell.angle_gamma   90.00
#
_symmetry.space_group_name_H-M   'P 1'
#
loop_
_entity.id
_entity.type
_entity.pdbx_description
1 polymer ?
#
loop_
_entity_poly.entity_id
_entity_poly.type
_entity_poly.pdbx_seq_one_letter_code
_entity_poly.pdbx_strand_id
1 'polypeptide(L)'
;MSKKSELRRSTNVRLFVLLGLLVILAICYFVFEKFRLWILGLIAVVLVAFGLELSGTDMDLGKLIETGSVKESMITKTESGMWLINECEKKENFNCDNFAYQEEAQTLFEECGGIENDVHGLDRDKDGIVCEANKKRPLDAGSKSVWEILGYEGEVEADTSAEETTNE
;
A
#
# COMPACT_ATOMS: atom_id res chain seq x y z
N MET A 1 15.11 9.45 8.36
CA MET A 1 15.30 8.09 7.80
C MET A 1 16.66 7.55 8.22
N SER A 2 16.73 6.34 8.78
CA SER A 2 18.01 5.73 9.20
C SER A 2 18.74 5.17 7.98
N LYS A 3 20.05 5.41 7.83
CA LYS A 3 20.90 4.91 6.72
C LYS A 3 20.73 3.40 6.45
N LYS A 4 20.35 2.62 7.47
CA LYS A 4 20.06 1.19 7.37
C LYS A 4 18.86 0.87 6.45
N SER A 5 17.88 1.77 6.38
CA SER A 5 16.66 1.59 5.56
C SER A 5 16.92 1.78 4.06
N GLU A 6 17.87 2.66 3.70
CA GLU A 6 18.27 2.91 2.31
C GLU A 6 19.05 1.71 1.74
N LEU A 7 19.93 1.09 2.54
CA LEU A 7 20.65 -0.13 2.15
C LEU A 7 19.72 -1.32 1.88
N ARG A 8 18.64 -1.48 2.67
CA ARG A 8 17.69 -2.59 2.52
C ARG A 8 16.79 -2.45 1.28
N ARG A 9 16.65 -1.22 0.75
CA ARG A 9 15.81 -0.89 -0.41
C ARG A 9 16.55 -1.04 -1.73
N SER A 10 17.88 -1.09 -1.72
CA SER A 10 18.66 -1.24 -2.95
C SER A 10 18.59 -2.69 -3.48
N THR A 11 17.96 -2.86 -4.64
CA THR A 11 17.91 -4.13 -5.39
C THR A 11 19.32 -4.67 -5.67
N ASN A 12 20.29 -3.77 -5.92
CA ASN A 12 21.68 -4.15 -6.17
C ASN A 12 22.33 -4.78 -4.92
N VAL A 13 22.06 -4.25 -3.73
CA VAL A 13 22.61 -4.80 -2.48
C VAL A 13 22.06 -6.20 -2.24
N ARG A 14 20.76 -6.43 -2.44
CA ARG A 14 20.15 -7.76 -2.33
C ARG A 14 20.77 -8.75 -3.32
N LEU A 15 20.97 -8.31 -4.56
CA LEU A 15 21.61 -9.13 -5.59
C LEU A 15 23.06 -9.51 -5.23
N PHE A 16 23.86 -8.56 -4.74
CA PHE A 16 25.23 -8.84 -4.28
C PHE A 16 25.28 -9.80 -3.09
N VAL A 17 24.33 -9.68 -2.14
CA VAL A 17 24.23 -10.59 -1.00
C VAL A 17 23.87 -12.00 -1.44
N LEU A 18 22.88 -12.16 -2.33
CA LEU A 18 22.48 -13.47 -2.87
C LEU A 18 23.60 -14.13 -3.68
N LEU A 19 24.30 -13.35 -4.51
CA LEU A 19 25.44 -13.84 -5.28
C LEU A 19 26.60 -14.27 -4.36
N GLY A 20 26.92 -13.48 -3.35
CA GLY A 20 27.93 -13.82 -2.34
C GLY A 20 27.60 -15.11 -1.58
N LEU A 21 26.34 -15.30 -1.20
CA LEU A 21 25.85 -16.53 -0.56
C LEU A 21 26.03 -17.76 -1.47
N LEU A 22 25.72 -17.63 -2.77
CA LEU A 22 25.84 -18.70 -3.74
C LEU A 22 27.31 -19.13 -3.93
N VAL A 23 28.23 -18.16 -3.99
CA VAL A 23 29.68 -18.43 -4.04
C VAL A 23 30.15 -19.18 -2.80
N ILE A 24 29.70 -18.79 -1.60
CA ILE A 24 30.04 -19.48 -0.35
C ILE A 24 29.52 -20.93 -0.39
N LEU A 25 28.28 -21.15 -0.81
CA LEU A 25 27.72 -22.50 -0.94
C LEU A 25 28.46 -23.36 -1.97
N ALA A 26 28.93 -22.76 -3.08
CA ALA A 26 29.73 -23.45 -4.09
C ALA A 26 31.10 -23.90 -3.52
N ILE A 27 31.74 -23.05 -2.70
CA ILE A 27 32.98 -23.42 -1.98
C ILE A 27 32.68 -24.55 -0.98
N CYS A 28 31.60 -24.45 -0.21
CA CYS A 28 31.18 -25.48 0.73
C CYS A 28 30.89 -26.82 0.03
N TYR A 29 30.28 -26.80 -1.15
CA TYR A 29 30.01 -28.01 -1.95
C TYR A 29 31.31 -28.75 -2.33
N PHE A 30 32.36 -27.99 -2.64
CA PHE A 30 33.67 -28.57 -2.99
C PHE A 30 34.41 -29.10 -1.76
N VAL A 31 34.31 -28.44 -0.61
CA VAL A 31 35.02 -28.82 0.64
C VAL A 31 34.32 -29.95 1.41
N PHE A 32 32.98 -29.98 1.44
CA PHE A 32 32.21 -30.89 2.29
C PHE A 32 31.49 -31.98 1.51
N GLU A 33 32.17 -33.10 1.25
CA GLU A 33 31.62 -34.21 0.47
C GLU A 33 30.42 -34.91 1.14
N LYS A 34 30.42 -35.00 2.48
CA LYS A 34 29.35 -35.63 3.26
C LYS A 34 28.01 -34.89 3.19
N PHE A 35 28.03 -33.58 2.91
CA PHE A 35 26.84 -32.74 2.92
C PHE A 35 26.39 -32.32 1.52
N ARG A 36 27.00 -32.85 0.45
CA ARG A 36 26.71 -32.45 -0.95
C ARG A 36 25.22 -32.44 -1.29
N LEU A 37 24.46 -33.47 -0.89
CA LEU A 37 23.02 -33.53 -1.15
C LEU A 37 22.23 -32.42 -0.46
N TRP A 38 22.55 -32.12 0.80
CA TRP A 38 21.92 -31.02 1.55
C TRP A 38 22.30 -29.66 0.96
N ILE A 39 23.56 -29.51 0.55
CA ILE A 39 24.08 -28.28 -0.09
C ILE A 39 23.39 -28.05 -1.45
N LEU A 40 23.19 -29.10 -2.26
CA LEU A 40 22.44 -28.99 -3.53
C LEU A 40 20.99 -28.54 -3.32
N GLY A 41 20.33 -29.05 -2.28
CA GLY A 41 18.98 -28.59 -1.91
C GLY A 41 18.96 -27.10 -1.54
N LEU A 42 19.94 -26.65 -0.76
CA LEU A 42 20.08 -25.23 -0.40
C LEU A 42 20.39 -24.35 -1.61
N ILE A 43 21.29 -24.78 -2.49
CA ILE A 43 21.60 -24.09 -3.74
C ILE A 43 20.35 -23.96 -4.61
N ALA A 44 19.53 -25.01 -4.74
CA ALA A 44 18.29 -24.96 -5.50
C ALA A 44 17.33 -23.88 -4.95
N VAL A 45 17.15 -23.82 -3.63
CA VAL A 45 16.32 -22.78 -2.98
C VAL A 45 16.86 -21.37 -3.23
N VAL A 46 18.18 -21.18 -3.09
CA VAL A 46 18.83 -19.88 -3.32
C VAL A 46 18.75 -19.47 -4.78
N LEU A 47 18.88 -20.40 -5.73
CA LEU A 47 18.75 -20.12 -7.16
C LEU A 47 17.33 -19.67 -7.53
N VAL A 48 16.29 -20.26 -6.94
CA VAL A 48 14.92 -19.80 -7.11
C VAL A 48 14.77 -18.36 -6.60
N ALA A 49 15.28 -18.07 -5.40
CA ALA A 49 15.24 -16.71 -4.84
C ALA A 49 16.02 -15.70 -5.70
N PHE A 50 17.20 -16.08 -6.20
CA PHE A 50 18.00 -15.25 -7.09
C PHE A 50 17.29 -14.99 -8.42
N GLY A 51 16.62 -16.00 -8.98
CA GLY A 51 15.81 -15.86 -10.18
C GLY A 51 14.68 -14.85 -10.01
N LEU A 52 13.98 -14.89 -8.88
CA LEU A 52 12.90 -13.94 -8.54
C LEU A 52 13.42 -12.51 -8.33
N GLU A 53 14.60 -12.36 -7.72
CA GLU A 53 15.24 -11.05 -7.55
C GLU A 53 15.65 -10.47 -8.91
N LEU A 54 16.18 -11.30 -9.83
CA LEU A 54 16.53 -10.88 -11.19
C LEU A 54 15.31 -10.53 -12.05
N SER A 55 14.22 -11.27 -11.92
CA SER A 55 13.01 -11.04 -12.70
C SER A 55 12.19 -9.85 -12.19
N GLY A 56 12.62 -9.20 -11.11
CA GLY A 56 11.98 -7.99 -10.56
C GLY A 56 10.51 -8.19 -10.19
N THR A 57 10.09 -9.44 -9.99
CA THR A 57 8.68 -9.84 -9.88
C THR A 57 8.44 -10.38 -8.48
N ASP A 58 7.60 -9.69 -7.71
CA ASP A 58 7.04 -10.25 -6.48
C ASP A 58 5.83 -11.08 -6.85
N MET A 59 5.79 -12.31 -6.37
CA MET A 59 4.59 -13.12 -6.40
C MET A 59 3.82 -12.84 -5.11
N ASP A 60 2.72 -12.11 -5.22
CA ASP A 60 1.84 -11.85 -4.08
C ASP A 60 1.13 -13.15 -3.66
N LEU A 61 1.67 -13.78 -2.61
CA LEU A 61 1.18 -15.06 -2.10
C LEU A 61 -0.28 -14.99 -1.63
N GLY A 62 -0.77 -13.82 -1.22
CA GLY A 62 -2.17 -13.61 -0.85
C GLY A 62 -3.08 -13.71 -2.07
N LYS A 63 -2.79 -12.94 -3.12
CA LYS A 63 -3.53 -13.00 -4.39
C LYS A 63 -3.42 -14.34 -5.10
N LEU A 64 -2.27 -15.01 -5.01
CA LEU A 64 -2.10 -16.38 -5.54
C LEU A 64 -3.03 -17.38 -4.84
N ILE A 65 -3.19 -17.25 -3.52
CA ILE A 65 -4.08 -18.12 -2.73
C ILE A 65 -5.55 -17.82 -3.04
N GLU A 66 -5.90 -16.55 -3.23
CA GLU A 66 -7.28 -16.13 -3.51
C GLU A 66 -7.73 -16.46 -4.93
N THR A 67 -6.87 -16.22 -5.92
CA THR A 67 -7.23 -16.32 -7.35
C THR A 67 -6.72 -17.58 -8.03
N GLY A 68 -5.68 -18.23 -7.48
CA GLY A 68 -4.98 -19.35 -8.11
C GLY A 68 -4.20 -18.98 -9.39
N SER A 69 -4.08 -17.69 -9.74
CA SER A 69 -3.50 -17.22 -11.01
C SER A 69 -2.17 -16.50 -10.79
N VAL A 70 -1.09 -17.10 -11.30
CA VAL A 70 0.28 -16.56 -11.23
C VAL A 70 0.44 -15.25 -12.03
N LYS A 71 -0.41 -15.02 -13.04
CA LYS A 71 -0.41 -13.77 -13.82
C LYS A 71 -1.07 -12.63 -13.09
N GLU A 72 -2.14 -12.90 -12.34
CA GLU A 72 -2.92 -11.88 -11.62
C GLU A 72 -2.20 -11.43 -10.33
N SER A 73 -1.35 -12.29 -9.78
CA SER A 73 -0.57 -12.05 -8.57
C SER A 73 0.78 -11.36 -8.79
N MET A 74 1.11 -10.97 -10.04
CA MET A 74 2.38 -10.28 -10.33
C MET A 74 2.27 -8.80 -9.97
N ILE A 75 3.03 -8.37 -8.97
CA ILE A 75 3.22 -6.95 -8.66
C ILE A 75 4.46 -6.46 -9.42
N THR A 76 4.31 -5.38 -10.18
CA THR A 76 5.39 -4.81 -10.98
C THR A 76 6.13 -3.74 -10.16
N LYS A 77 7.46 -3.66 -10.29
CA LYS A 77 8.25 -2.52 -9.78
C LYS A 77 8.19 -1.35 -10.75
N THR A 78 8.14 -0.13 -10.22
CA THR A 78 8.46 1.09 -11.00
C THR A 78 9.98 1.21 -11.22
N GLU A 79 10.42 2.06 -12.15
CA GLU A 79 11.85 2.26 -12.49
C GLU A 79 12.72 2.70 -11.30
N SER A 80 12.10 3.26 -10.26
CA SER A 80 12.75 3.65 -9.00
C SER A 80 12.87 2.51 -7.97
N GLY A 81 12.41 1.29 -8.29
CA GLY A 81 12.52 0.11 -7.44
C GLY A 81 11.49 0.03 -6.30
N MET A 82 10.44 0.83 -6.37
CA MET A 82 9.29 0.81 -5.46
C MET A 82 8.27 -0.23 -5.91
N TRP A 83 7.69 -0.94 -4.94
CA TRP A 83 6.64 -1.93 -5.18
C TRP A 83 5.29 -1.21 -5.14
N LEU A 84 4.47 -1.37 -6.19
CA LEU A 84 3.12 -0.80 -6.23
C LEU A 84 2.19 -1.67 -5.36
N ILE A 85 2.28 -1.51 -4.04
CA ILE A 85 1.55 -2.34 -3.04
C ILE A 85 0.32 -1.63 -2.47
N ASN A 86 0.11 -0.35 -2.77
CA ASN A 86 -1.03 0.43 -2.32
C ASN A 86 -1.77 1.09 -3.48
N GLU A 87 -2.99 1.52 -3.20
CA GLU A 87 -3.88 2.17 -4.16
C GLU A 87 -3.28 3.48 -4.69
N CYS A 88 -2.46 4.14 -3.86
CA CYS A 88 -1.71 5.36 -4.19
C CYS A 88 -0.74 5.25 -5.37
N GLU A 89 -0.28 4.03 -5.65
CA GLU A 89 0.72 3.75 -6.67
C GLU A 89 0.16 2.92 -7.83
N LYS A 90 -1.17 2.67 -7.86
CA LYS A 90 -1.79 1.99 -9.00
C LYS A 90 -1.57 2.80 -10.28
N LYS A 91 -1.36 2.07 -11.38
CA LYS A 91 -1.19 2.62 -12.74
C LYS A 91 -2.44 3.35 -13.25
N GLU A 92 -3.59 3.09 -12.64
CA GLU A 92 -4.83 3.81 -12.89
C GLU A 92 -4.84 5.09 -12.07
N ASN A 93 -4.87 6.24 -12.75
CA ASN A 93 -5.04 7.52 -12.08
C ASN A 93 -6.46 7.60 -11.53
N PHE A 94 -6.61 7.41 -10.21
CA PHE A 94 -7.87 7.68 -9.54
C PHE A 94 -8.25 9.15 -9.72
N ASN A 95 -9.51 9.40 -10.04
CA ASN A 95 -10.10 10.72 -10.08
C ASN A 95 -11.43 10.69 -9.32
N CYS A 96 -12.08 11.85 -9.18
CA CYS A 96 -13.32 11.95 -8.41
C CYS A 96 -14.48 11.10 -8.97
N ASP A 97 -14.48 10.77 -10.26
CA ASP A 97 -15.53 9.92 -10.86
C ASP A 97 -15.37 8.44 -10.46
N ASN A 98 -14.22 8.04 -9.92
CA ASN A 98 -13.99 6.69 -9.42
C ASN A 98 -14.65 6.42 -8.07
N PHE A 99 -15.09 7.45 -7.35
CA PHE A 99 -15.64 7.33 -5.99
C PHE A 99 -17.13 7.66 -5.97
N ALA A 100 -17.93 6.81 -5.33
CA ALA A 100 -19.34 7.08 -5.13
C ALA A 100 -19.57 8.17 -4.08
N TYR A 101 -18.67 8.23 -3.09
CA TYR A 101 -18.76 9.15 -1.96
C TYR A 101 -17.47 9.96 -1.74
N GLN A 102 -17.63 11.19 -1.25
CA GLN A 102 -16.51 12.09 -0.97
C GLN A 102 -15.56 11.51 0.10
N GLU A 103 -16.11 10.88 1.12
CA GLU A 103 -15.35 10.34 2.26
C GLU A 103 -14.43 9.17 1.86
N GLU A 104 -14.81 8.43 0.81
CA GLU A 104 -13.98 7.35 0.24
C GLU A 104 -12.76 7.91 -0.48
N ALA A 105 -12.97 8.97 -1.27
CA ALA A 105 -11.88 9.68 -1.91
C ALA A 105 -10.95 10.32 -0.86
N GLN A 106 -11.51 10.91 0.20
CA GLN A 106 -10.77 11.54 1.28
C GLN A 106 -9.88 10.54 2.03
N THR A 107 -10.40 9.35 2.31
CA THR A 107 -9.63 8.28 2.97
C THR A 107 -8.41 7.89 2.14
N LEU A 108 -8.61 7.69 0.83
CA LEU A 108 -7.49 7.39 -0.08
C LEU A 108 -6.48 8.54 -0.12
N PHE A 109 -6.95 9.78 -0.25
CA PHE A 109 -6.07 10.96 -0.28
C PHE A 109 -5.18 11.07 0.95
N GLU A 110 -5.75 10.89 2.15
CA GLU A 110 -4.99 10.90 3.41
C GLU A 110 -3.99 9.74 3.49
N GLU A 111 -4.39 8.54 3.05
CA GLU A 111 -3.51 7.37 3.00
C GLU A 111 -2.33 7.57 2.04
N CYS A 112 -2.55 8.30 0.95
CA CYS A 112 -1.52 8.64 -0.03
C CYS A 112 -0.61 9.80 0.38
N GLY A 113 -0.84 10.42 1.54
CA GLY A 113 -0.01 11.48 2.10
C GLY A 113 -0.64 12.87 2.05
N GLY A 114 -1.91 12.98 1.65
CA GLY A 114 -2.69 14.20 1.69
C GLY A 114 -2.12 15.35 0.86
N ILE A 115 -2.26 16.58 1.36
CA ILE A 115 -1.86 17.83 0.68
C ILE A 115 -0.38 17.81 0.25
N GLU A 116 0.49 17.21 1.07
CA GLU A 116 1.93 17.15 0.76
C GLU A 116 2.25 16.19 -0.40
N ASN A 117 1.34 15.26 -0.71
CA ASN A 117 1.56 14.21 -1.70
C ASN A 117 0.25 13.80 -2.43
N ASP A 118 -0.38 14.75 -3.13
CA ASP A 118 -1.53 14.50 -4.00
C ASP A 118 -1.13 13.81 -5.31
N VAL A 119 -0.83 12.51 -5.23
CA VAL A 119 -0.37 11.68 -6.37
C VAL A 119 -1.44 11.59 -7.47
N HIS A 120 -2.71 11.61 -7.08
CA HIS A 120 -3.85 11.39 -7.96
C HIS A 120 -4.50 12.68 -8.46
N GLY A 121 -4.12 13.83 -7.90
CA GLY A 121 -4.71 15.12 -8.28
C GLY A 121 -6.15 15.26 -7.79
N LEU A 122 -6.47 14.65 -6.65
CA LEU A 122 -7.81 14.66 -6.05
C LEU A 122 -8.13 15.99 -5.35
N ASP A 123 -7.10 16.72 -4.89
CA ASP A 123 -7.17 18.02 -4.21
C ASP A 123 -6.48 19.09 -5.06
N ARG A 124 -7.20 19.62 -6.06
CA ARG A 124 -6.62 20.53 -7.06
C ARG A 124 -6.38 21.94 -6.50
N ASP A 125 -7.21 22.36 -5.57
CA ASP A 125 -7.19 23.66 -4.90
C ASP A 125 -6.38 23.65 -3.59
N LYS A 126 -5.98 22.47 -3.11
CA LYS A 126 -5.03 22.26 -2.01
C LYS A 126 -5.53 22.75 -0.66
N ASP A 127 -6.82 22.60 -0.42
CA ASP A 127 -7.44 22.97 0.85
C ASP A 127 -7.53 21.78 1.83
N GLY A 128 -7.15 20.58 1.38
CA GLY A 128 -7.17 19.35 2.15
C GLY A 128 -8.46 18.54 2.04
N ILE A 129 -9.44 19.01 1.26
CA ILE A 129 -10.72 18.34 1.07
C ILE A 129 -10.84 17.91 -0.39
N VAL A 130 -10.83 16.60 -0.63
CA VAL A 130 -10.89 16.10 -2.01
C VAL A 130 -12.32 15.95 -2.52
N CYS A 131 -12.48 16.06 -3.83
CA CYS A 131 -13.69 15.68 -4.55
C CYS A 131 -14.99 16.21 -3.92
N GLU A 132 -14.99 17.47 -3.50
CA GLU A 132 -16.11 18.11 -2.79
C GLU A 132 -17.45 18.08 -3.56
N ALA A 133 -17.37 17.97 -4.89
CA ALA A 133 -18.52 17.85 -5.77
C ALA A 133 -19.25 16.49 -5.65
N ASN A 134 -18.61 15.48 -5.05
CA ASN A 134 -19.20 14.16 -4.87
C ASN A 134 -20.24 14.16 -3.76
N LYS A 135 -21.09 13.14 -3.78
CA LYS A 135 -22.11 12.96 -2.73
C LYS A 135 -21.43 12.63 -1.41
N LYS A 136 -21.92 13.20 -0.32
CA LYS A 136 -21.55 12.77 1.03
C LYS A 136 -22.30 11.49 1.37
N ARG A 137 -21.67 10.61 2.14
CA ARG A 137 -22.27 9.35 2.57
C ARG A 137 -23.51 9.65 3.44
N PRO A 138 -24.66 9.01 3.18
CA PRO A 138 -25.83 9.13 4.03
C PRO A 138 -25.51 8.64 5.45
N LEU A 139 -25.83 9.45 6.47
CA LEU A 139 -25.57 9.14 7.89
C LEU A 139 -26.36 7.91 8.39
N ASP A 140 -27.30 7.40 7.59
CA ASP A 140 -28.14 6.22 7.85
C ASP A 140 -27.64 4.92 7.18
N ALA A 141 -26.56 4.98 6.38
CA ALA A 141 -25.91 3.80 5.81
C ALA A 141 -25.03 3.07 6.85
N GLY A 142 -25.62 2.68 7.98
CA GLY A 142 -25.06 1.70 8.91
C GLY A 142 -24.33 2.23 10.16
N SER A 143 -24.35 3.53 10.44
CA SER A 143 -23.88 4.06 11.74
C SER A 143 -25.06 4.51 12.59
N LYS A 144 -25.54 3.64 13.48
CA LYS A 144 -26.33 4.11 14.63
C LYS A 144 -25.50 5.19 15.34
N SER A 145 -26.11 6.33 15.66
CA SER A 145 -25.42 7.34 16.46
C SER A 145 -25.03 6.71 17.81
N VAL A 146 -23.92 7.18 18.41
CA VAL A 146 -23.45 6.66 19.71
C VAL A 146 -24.58 6.71 20.76
N TRP A 147 -25.43 7.72 20.70
CA TRP A 147 -26.61 7.91 21.57
C TRP A 147 -27.71 6.87 21.34
N GLU A 148 -27.84 6.38 20.11
CA GLU A 148 -28.81 5.36 19.69
C GLU A 148 -28.31 3.94 19.98
N ILE A 149 -26.98 3.72 20.02
CA ILE A 149 -26.36 2.48 20.52
C ILE A 149 -26.48 2.41 22.05
N LEU A 150 -26.35 3.55 22.73
CA LEU A 150 -26.35 3.64 24.19
C LEU A 150 -27.75 3.84 24.80
N GLY A 151 -28.80 4.00 24.00
CA GLY A 151 -30.18 4.08 24.47
C GLY A 151 -30.45 5.27 25.41
N TYR A 152 -29.83 6.41 25.16
CA TYR A 152 -29.99 7.61 25.99
C TYR A 152 -30.92 8.62 25.29
N GLU A 153 -32.19 8.68 25.71
CA GLU A 153 -33.11 9.76 25.34
C GLU A 153 -32.78 11.02 26.14
N GLY A 154 -31.81 11.79 25.65
CA GLY A 154 -31.52 13.14 26.14
C GLY A 154 -32.22 14.17 25.26
N GLU A 155 -33.14 14.94 25.85
CA GLU A 155 -33.79 16.08 25.21
C GLU A 155 -32.74 17.10 24.73
N VAL A 156 -32.71 17.38 23.43
CA VAL A 156 -31.89 18.45 22.86
C VAL A 156 -32.64 19.76 23.04
N GLU A 157 -32.22 20.56 24.01
CA GLU A 157 -32.60 21.95 24.12
C GLU A 157 -31.81 22.72 23.04
N ALA A 158 -32.52 23.16 22.00
CA ALA A 158 -31.94 23.85 20.86
C ALA A 158 -31.51 25.26 21.28
N ASP A 159 -30.20 25.51 21.41
CA ASP A 159 -29.68 26.87 21.46
C ASP A 159 -29.66 27.43 20.03
N THR A 160 -30.69 28.22 19.74
CA THR A 160 -30.78 29.03 18.53
C THR A 160 -29.94 30.28 18.71
N SER A 161 -28.67 30.24 18.31
CA SER A 161 -27.91 31.45 18.00
C SER A 161 -27.76 31.59 16.48
N ALA A 162 -28.80 32.13 15.85
CA ALA A 162 -28.65 32.78 14.56
C ALA A 162 -27.90 34.09 14.81
N GLU A 163 -26.66 34.20 14.31
CA GLU A 163 -25.97 35.49 14.29
C GLU A 163 -26.49 36.29 13.08
N GLU A 164 -27.22 37.35 13.43
CA GLU A 164 -27.88 38.32 12.57
C GLU A 164 -26.86 39.06 11.70
N THR A 165 -27.00 38.98 10.38
CA THR A 165 -26.41 39.95 9.47
C THR A 165 -27.25 41.22 9.48
N THR A 166 -26.78 42.26 10.17
CA THR A 166 -27.29 43.63 10.00
C THR A 166 -26.25 44.49 9.30
N ASN A 167 -26.66 45.02 8.15
CA ASN A 167 -25.95 46.04 7.38
C ASN A 167 -25.86 47.36 8.15
N GLU A 168 -24.73 48.06 8.03
CA GLU A 168 -24.64 49.49 7.69
C GLU A 168 -23.27 49.82 7.08
#